data_AF-A0A7C8I0A4-F1
#
_entry.id   AF-A0A7C8I0A4-F1
#
_cell.length_a   1.000
_cell.length_b   1.000
_cell.length_c   1.000
_cell.angle_alpha   90.00
_cell.angle_beta   90.00
_cell.angle_gamma   90.00
#
_symmetry.space_group_name_H-M   'P 1'
#
loop_
_entity.id
_entity.type
_entity.pdbx_description
1 polymer ?
#
loop_
_entity_poly.entity_id
_entity_poly.type
_entity_poly.pdbx_seq_one_letter_code
_entity_poly.pdbx_strand_id
1 'polypeptide(L)'
;MSSPLLKAVIFDLGDVLFNWSADTKTAISAPTLRKILQSPAWFEYECGRLGRKNCYREVGRQFGVVVDEVAEAFLQARASLKANGALVSLIRGLKKDAVKVYAMSNVAKEDFAVLADKMDWALFDRVFTSGAVGMRKPDKDFFRHVLRETCLAAEEIVFVDDKRVNVEAAESVGIRGIVFDESSVASQHALSSSAVFRGHEYLHRNAKNLDSITDTGVRVPDNFAQLLILDATREHTLVNVTLDFKETWNFFAGQAVLVPGGKFPDDLDTTSMALTVLRPTASASTRSMLDKMAECVRPDGTFLTYFDRERPRTDDVVCANVLACFYHYGRGYQFPRTLQHIHDVLLHRTYIDGTRYYPSADCCLGFFVRLLQSAPDDGHLQARLGPVLRSRVAERVGESGSPLDLAMRVLACDALGIEHGDDCRTLRRLQCQDGGWEPGWMYRYGSTGIKIGNRSVTTALAVKAVAVSDNKGRQEMVRDGHV
;
A
#
# COMPACT_ATOMS: atom_id res chain seq x y z
N MET A 1 -3.48 5.28 34.77
CA MET A 1 -4.07 4.06 34.19
C MET A 1 -3.92 4.16 32.69
N SER A 2 -3.20 3.22 32.07
CA SER A 2 -3.01 3.18 30.61
C SER A 2 -4.35 2.91 29.94
N SER A 3 -4.71 3.66 28.89
CA SER A 3 -5.89 3.34 28.07
C SER A 3 -5.74 1.94 27.46
N PRO A 4 -6.78 1.09 27.44
CA PRO A 4 -6.69 -0.25 26.89
C PRO A 4 -6.34 -0.22 25.38
N LEU A 5 -5.42 -1.09 24.99
CA LEU A 5 -4.92 -1.21 23.63
C LEU A 5 -6.07 -1.67 22.70
N LEU A 6 -6.23 -1.00 21.55
CA LEU A 6 -7.23 -1.38 20.54
C LEU A 6 -6.83 -2.71 19.88
N LYS A 7 -7.69 -3.74 19.93
CA LYS A 7 -7.44 -5.05 19.30
C LYS A 7 -8.29 -5.31 18.06
N ALA A 8 -9.45 -4.65 17.93
CA ALA A 8 -10.31 -4.81 16.77
C ALA A 8 -11.06 -3.56 16.36
N VAL A 9 -11.41 -3.49 15.08
CA VAL A 9 -12.34 -2.51 14.53
C VAL A 9 -13.47 -3.22 13.81
N ILE A 10 -14.70 -2.81 14.08
CA ILE A 10 -15.90 -3.28 13.40
C ILE A 10 -16.42 -2.13 12.53
N PHE A 11 -16.53 -2.36 11.22
CA PHE A 11 -17.09 -1.39 10.27
C PHE A 11 -18.51 -1.75 9.85
N ASP A 12 -19.39 -0.76 9.73
CA ASP A 12 -20.57 -0.91 8.88
C ASP A 12 -20.17 -0.99 7.40
N LEU A 13 -21.06 -1.56 6.59
CA LEU A 13 -20.88 -1.70 5.16
C LEU A 13 -21.58 -0.57 4.38
N GLY A 14 -22.89 -0.37 4.59
CA GLY A 14 -23.65 0.62 3.83
C GLY A 14 -23.32 2.04 4.27
N ASP A 15 -23.10 2.95 3.32
CA ASP A 15 -22.82 4.38 3.57
C ASP A 15 -21.56 4.66 4.44
N VAL A 16 -20.76 3.61 4.70
CA VAL A 16 -19.43 3.67 5.32
C VAL A 16 -18.39 3.09 4.36
N LEU A 17 -18.53 1.80 4.01
CA LEU A 17 -17.62 1.12 3.09
C LEU A 17 -18.11 1.16 1.64
N PHE A 18 -19.42 1.17 1.44
CA PHE A 18 -20.04 1.19 0.13
C PHE A 18 -20.92 2.42 -0.05
N ASN A 19 -20.69 3.12 -1.15
CA ASN A 19 -21.58 4.18 -1.61
C ASN A 19 -22.58 3.57 -2.61
N TRP A 20 -23.84 3.98 -2.53
CA TRP A 20 -24.92 3.53 -3.40
C TRP A 20 -25.85 4.68 -3.81
N SER A 21 -26.56 4.50 -4.92
CA SER A 21 -27.53 5.46 -5.42
C SER A 21 -28.95 5.00 -5.13
N ALA A 22 -29.73 5.88 -4.50
CA ALA A 22 -31.18 5.73 -4.41
C ALA A 22 -31.90 6.28 -5.66
N ASP A 23 -31.18 6.98 -6.55
CA ASP A 23 -31.70 7.44 -7.82
C ASP A 23 -31.63 6.30 -8.84
N THR A 24 -32.80 5.74 -9.11
CA THR A 24 -33.04 4.65 -10.06
C THR A 24 -33.89 5.15 -11.22
N LYS A 25 -33.98 4.36 -12.30
CA LYS A 25 -34.79 4.66 -13.48
C LYS A 25 -36.27 4.24 -13.33
N THR A 26 -36.65 3.77 -12.15
CA THR A 26 -37.99 3.27 -11.83
C THR A 26 -38.94 4.38 -11.45
N ALA A 27 -40.25 4.10 -11.40
CA ALA A 27 -41.26 5.03 -10.88
C ALA A 27 -41.12 5.27 -9.36
N ILE A 28 -40.35 4.44 -8.64
CA ILE A 28 -40.07 4.62 -7.22
C ILE A 28 -39.06 5.75 -7.02
N SER A 29 -39.51 6.84 -6.41
CA SER A 29 -38.64 7.95 -6.04
C SER A 29 -37.59 7.55 -4.99
N ALA A 30 -36.42 8.19 -5.00
CA ALA A 30 -35.39 7.98 -3.98
C ALA A 30 -35.90 8.15 -2.52
N PRO A 31 -36.74 9.14 -2.18
CA PRO A 31 -37.37 9.23 -0.86
C PRO A 31 -38.24 8.02 -0.52
N THR A 32 -39.03 7.52 -1.48
CA THR A 32 -39.85 6.31 -1.29
C THR A 32 -38.95 5.09 -1.05
N LEU A 33 -37.90 4.92 -1.85
CA LEU A 33 -36.95 3.81 -1.69
C LEU A 33 -36.30 3.81 -0.29
N ARG A 34 -35.89 4.99 0.21
CA ARG A 34 -35.36 5.14 1.58
C ARG A 34 -36.40 4.84 2.65
N LYS A 35 -37.68 5.21 2.46
CA LYS A 35 -38.77 4.85 3.38
C LYS A 35 -39.03 3.34 3.39
N ILE A 36 -38.89 2.65 2.25
CA ILE A 36 -39.03 1.21 2.18
C ILE A 36 -37.99 0.51 3.07
N LEU A 37 -36.73 0.95 3.05
CA LEU A 37 -35.66 0.42 3.90
C LEU A 37 -35.96 0.55 5.41
N GLN A 38 -36.84 1.47 5.79
CA GLN A 38 -37.26 1.72 7.17
C GLN A 38 -38.57 1.00 7.55
N SER A 39 -39.18 0.26 6.61
CA SER A 39 -40.47 -0.39 6.82
C SER A 39 -40.38 -1.64 7.71
N PRO A 40 -41.48 -2.03 8.39
CA PRO A 40 -41.53 -3.28 9.16
C PRO A 40 -41.26 -4.52 8.31
N ALA A 41 -41.76 -4.56 7.07
CA ALA A 41 -41.49 -5.67 6.16
C ALA A 41 -39.99 -5.80 5.85
N TRP A 42 -39.32 -4.67 5.63
CA TRP A 42 -37.88 -4.65 5.38
C TRP A 42 -37.07 -5.01 6.63
N PHE A 43 -37.50 -4.59 7.81
CA PHE A 43 -36.93 -5.00 9.10
C PHE A 43 -36.91 -6.54 9.24
N GLU A 44 -38.06 -7.18 8.98
CA GLU A 44 -38.19 -8.64 9.07
C GLU A 44 -37.37 -9.36 8.00
N TYR A 45 -37.27 -8.78 6.82
CA TYR A 45 -36.43 -9.28 5.73
C TYR A 45 -34.93 -9.20 6.07
N GLU A 46 -34.47 -8.07 6.59
CA GLU A 46 -33.08 -7.90 7.05
C GLU A 46 -32.72 -8.87 8.17
N CYS A 47 -33.68 -9.29 9.00
CA CYS A 47 -33.45 -10.29 10.04
C CYS A 47 -33.66 -11.74 9.56
N GLY A 48 -33.90 -11.97 8.26
CA GLY A 48 -34.13 -13.30 7.70
C GLY A 48 -35.43 -13.98 8.13
N ARG A 49 -36.37 -13.23 8.76
CA ARG A 49 -37.69 -13.72 9.18
C ARG A 49 -38.73 -13.62 8.07
N LEU A 50 -38.46 -12.81 7.04
CA LEU A 50 -39.25 -12.69 5.82
C LEU A 50 -38.36 -12.95 4.61
N GLY A 51 -38.85 -13.67 3.59
CA GLY A 51 -38.13 -13.82 2.31
C GLY A 51 -38.36 -12.63 1.37
N ARG A 52 -37.42 -12.35 0.47
CA ARG A 52 -37.44 -11.18 -0.44
C ARG A 52 -38.74 -11.02 -1.21
N LYS A 53 -39.27 -12.11 -1.79
CA LYS A 53 -40.54 -12.09 -2.55
C LYS A 53 -41.72 -11.62 -1.68
N ASN A 54 -41.77 -12.06 -0.42
CA ASN A 54 -42.84 -11.66 0.50
C ASN A 54 -42.60 -10.23 1.02
N CYS A 55 -41.36 -9.85 1.26
CA CYS A 55 -40.99 -8.47 1.60
C CYS A 55 -41.47 -7.49 0.52
N TYR A 56 -41.12 -7.74 -0.75
CA TYR A 56 -41.51 -6.83 -1.84
C TYR A 56 -43.02 -6.77 -2.04
N ARG A 57 -43.75 -7.87 -1.82
CA ARG A 57 -45.22 -7.87 -1.86
C ARG A 57 -45.81 -6.99 -0.77
N GLU A 58 -45.31 -7.13 0.46
CA GLU A 58 -45.80 -6.37 1.62
C GLU A 58 -45.45 -4.89 1.51
N VAL A 59 -44.25 -4.57 1.03
CA VAL A 59 -43.83 -3.21 0.66
C VAL A 59 -44.72 -2.64 -0.45
N GLY A 60 -44.98 -3.40 -1.51
CA GLY A 60 -45.86 -2.96 -2.60
C GLY A 60 -47.27 -2.60 -2.09
N ARG A 61 -47.81 -3.42 -1.19
CA ARG A 61 -49.09 -3.16 -0.50
C ARG A 61 -49.03 -1.93 0.39
N GLN A 62 -47.98 -1.79 1.21
CA GLN A 62 -47.85 -0.71 2.19
C GLN A 62 -47.65 0.66 1.55
N PHE A 63 -46.84 0.73 0.48
CA PHE A 63 -46.46 1.99 -0.16
C PHE A 63 -47.26 2.28 -1.45
N GLY A 64 -48.18 1.39 -1.84
CA GLY A 64 -48.99 1.56 -3.05
C GLY A 64 -48.17 1.52 -4.34
N VAL A 65 -47.10 0.73 -4.37
CA VAL A 65 -46.17 0.61 -5.50
C VAL A 65 -46.22 -0.78 -6.11
N VAL A 66 -45.91 -0.88 -7.40
CA VAL A 66 -45.87 -2.15 -8.13
C VAL A 66 -44.68 -2.98 -7.64
N VAL A 67 -44.90 -4.26 -7.36
CA VAL A 67 -43.87 -5.17 -6.80
C VAL A 67 -42.66 -5.29 -7.72
N ASP A 68 -42.88 -5.32 -9.03
CA ASP A 68 -41.80 -5.41 -10.03
C ASP A 68 -40.95 -4.12 -10.07
N GLU A 69 -41.57 -2.95 -9.88
CA GLU A 69 -40.84 -1.68 -9.73
C GLU A 69 -39.97 -1.67 -8.46
N VAL A 70 -40.45 -2.26 -7.36
CA VAL A 70 -39.66 -2.43 -6.12
C VAL A 70 -38.45 -3.32 -6.40
N ALA A 71 -38.67 -4.45 -7.07
CA ALA A 71 -37.60 -5.39 -7.39
C ALA A 71 -36.51 -4.75 -8.26
N GLU A 72 -36.93 -4.02 -9.30
CA GLU A 72 -36.04 -3.32 -10.23
C GLU A 72 -35.30 -2.16 -9.56
N ALA A 73 -35.97 -1.37 -8.73
CA ALA A 73 -35.33 -0.26 -8.02
C ALA A 73 -34.18 -0.75 -7.13
N PHE A 74 -34.42 -1.80 -6.32
CA PHE A 74 -33.37 -2.37 -5.50
C PHE A 74 -32.30 -3.10 -6.31
N LEU A 75 -32.63 -3.62 -7.51
CA LEU A 75 -31.63 -4.21 -8.40
C LEU A 75 -30.64 -3.14 -8.88
N GLN A 76 -31.15 -1.99 -9.33
CA GLN A 76 -30.33 -0.86 -9.75
C GLN A 76 -29.52 -0.26 -8.60
N ALA A 77 -30.12 -0.11 -7.41
CA ALA A 77 -29.42 0.34 -6.22
C ALA A 77 -28.23 -0.57 -5.87
N ARG A 78 -28.42 -1.90 -5.85
CA ARG A 78 -27.33 -2.88 -5.66
C ARG A 78 -26.29 -2.82 -6.77
N ALA A 79 -26.70 -2.64 -8.02
CA ALA A 79 -25.77 -2.52 -9.14
C ALA A 79 -24.86 -1.29 -9.01
N SER A 80 -25.35 -0.20 -8.40
CA SER A 80 -24.62 1.06 -8.20
C SER A 80 -23.56 1.03 -7.09
N LEU A 81 -23.53 -0.02 -6.25
CA LEU A 81 -22.61 -0.14 -5.13
C LEU A 81 -21.16 -0.01 -5.58
N LYS A 82 -20.43 0.92 -4.96
CA LYS A 82 -18.99 1.13 -5.15
C LYS A 82 -18.29 1.15 -3.80
N ALA A 83 -17.26 0.32 -3.65
CA ALA A 83 -16.43 0.33 -2.46
C ALA A 83 -15.62 1.64 -2.37
N ASN A 84 -15.52 2.20 -1.17
CA ASN A 84 -14.67 3.34 -0.88
C ASN A 84 -13.20 2.87 -0.84
N GLY A 85 -12.43 3.24 -1.87
CA GLY A 85 -11.04 2.81 -2.03
C GLY A 85 -10.12 3.22 -0.87
N ALA A 86 -10.34 4.41 -0.28
CA ALA A 86 -9.56 4.88 0.85
C ALA A 86 -9.82 4.03 2.10
N LEU A 87 -11.09 3.68 2.36
CA LEU A 87 -11.44 2.82 3.50
C LEU A 87 -10.97 1.37 3.29
N VAL A 88 -11.00 0.86 2.06
CA VAL A 88 -10.40 -0.45 1.73
C VAL A 88 -8.90 -0.45 2.01
N SER A 89 -8.17 0.60 1.61
CA SER A 89 -6.74 0.74 1.91
C SER A 89 -6.47 0.84 3.41
N LEU A 90 -7.32 1.57 4.15
CA LEU A 90 -7.25 1.62 5.61
C LEU A 90 -7.44 0.23 6.23
N ILE A 91 -8.48 -0.51 5.84
CA ILE A 91 -8.75 -1.86 6.35
C ILE A 91 -7.55 -2.78 6.10
N ARG A 92 -6.94 -2.70 4.91
CA ARG A 92 -5.69 -3.42 4.60
C ARG A 92 -4.54 -3.01 5.51
N GLY A 93 -4.42 -1.73 5.83
CA GLY A 93 -3.46 -1.22 6.81
C GLY A 93 -3.69 -1.82 8.20
N LEU A 94 -4.93 -1.72 8.71
CA LEU A 94 -5.33 -2.25 10.01
C LEU A 94 -5.07 -3.77 10.16
N LYS A 95 -5.27 -4.55 9.09
CA LYS A 95 -4.98 -5.99 9.14
C LYS A 95 -3.48 -6.31 9.18
N LYS A 96 -2.64 -5.51 8.51
CA LYS A 96 -1.17 -5.66 8.61
C LYS A 96 -0.69 -5.39 10.04
N ASP A 97 -1.37 -4.47 10.69
CA ASP A 97 -1.24 -3.99 12.06
C ASP A 97 -1.70 -4.99 13.15
N ALA A 98 -2.05 -6.23 12.77
CA ALA A 98 -2.63 -7.27 13.63
C ALA A 98 -3.92 -6.87 14.38
N VAL A 99 -4.56 -5.78 13.98
CA VAL A 99 -5.89 -5.41 14.43
C VAL A 99 -6.89 -6.29 13.68
N LYS A 100 -7.76 -6.97 14.41
CA LYS A 100 -8.84 -7.74 13.79
C LYS A 100 -9.85 -6.80 13.16
N VAL A 101 -10.16 -7.02 11.88
CA VAL A 101 -11.13 -6.18 11.18
C VAL A 101 -12.38 -6.99 10.89
N TYR A 102 -13.49 -6.53 11.44
CA TYR A 102 -14.79 -7.16 11.26
C TYR A 102 -15.73 -6.23 10.49
N ALA A 103 -16.71 -6.81 9.82
CA ALA A 103 -17.84 -6.07 9.27
C ALA A 103 -19.12 -6.43 10.03
N MET A 104 -20.00 -5.46 10.27
CA MET A 104 -21.28 -5.67 10.93
C MET A 104 -22.36 -4.85 10.25
N SER A 105 -23.28 -5.49 9.53
CA SER A 105 -24.23 -4.79 8.66
C SER A 105 -25.65 -5.34 8.75
N ASN A 106 -26.63 -4.43 8.64
CA ASN A 106 -28.03 -4.79 8.48
C ASN A 106 -28.27 -5.10 7.00
N VAL A 107 -28.29 -6.38 6.66
CA VAL A 107 -28.47 -6.86 5.30
C VAL A 107 -29.07 -8.26 5.31
N ALA A 108 -30.09 -8.47 4.47
CA ALA A 108 -30.73 -9.76 4.32
C ALA A 108 -29.78 -10.77 3.64
N LYS A 109 -29.96 -12.06 3.94
CA LYS A 109 -29.11 -13.13 3.39
C LYS A 109 -29.10 -13.16 1.86
N GLU A 110 -30.27 -12.96 1.24
CA GLU A 110 -30.41 -12.93 -0.23
C GLU A 110 -29.67 -11.74 -0.85
N ASP A 111 -29.68 -10.57 -0.22
CA ASP A 111 -28.98 -9.39 -0.74
C ASP A 111 -27.47 -9.45 -0.51
N PHE A 112 -27.03 -9.98 0.62
CA PHE A 112 -25.60 -10.17 0.89
C PHE A 112 -24.95 -11.11 -0.13
N ALA A 113 -25.66 -12.16 -0.56
CA ALA A 113 -25.16 -13.09 -1.57
C ALA A 113 -24.86 -12.40 -2.91
N VAL A 114 -25.59 -11.33 -3.25
CA VAL A 114 -25.36 -10.54 -4.48
C VAL A 114 -24.09 -9.68 -4.38
N LEU A 115 -23.59 -9.43 -3.17
CA LEU A 115 -22.39 -8.63 -2.95
C LEU A 115 -21.07 -9.42 -3.05
N ALA A 116 -21.15 -10.75 -3.23
CA ALA A 116 -19.98 -11.64 -3.23
C ALA A 116 -18.88 -11.19 -4.21
N ASP A 117 -19.25 -10.71 -5.40
CA ASP A 117 -18.30 -10.31 -6.45
C ASP A 117 -17.95 -8.81 -6.44
N LYS A 118 -18.53 -8.04 -5.50
CA LYS A 118 -18.37 -6.58 -5.46
C LYS A 118 -17.11 -6.12 -4.71
N MET A 119 -16.52 -6.98 -3.89
CA MET A 119 -15.23 -6.72 -3.24
C MET A 119 -14.53 -7.99 -2.79
N ASP A 120 -13.26 -7.82 -2.43
CA ASP A 120 -12.51 -8.85 -1.73
C ASP A 120 -12.97 -8.96 -0.26
N TRP A 121 -13.81 -9.95 0.04
CA TRP A 121 -14.30 -10.20 1.41
C TRP A 121 -13.22 -10.73 2.35
N ALA A 122 -12.04 -11.15 1.84
CA ALA A 122 -10.90 -11.51 2.68
C ALA A 122 -10.31 -10.29 3.42
N LEU A 123 -10.78 -9.08 3.10
CA LEU A 123 -10.54 -7.87 3.88
C LEU A 123 -11.07 -7.94 5.31
N PHE A 124 -12.00 -8.83 5.62
CA PHE A 124 -12.55 -8.98 6.97
C PHE A 124 -12.13 -10.32 7.57
N ASP A 125 -11.74 -10.33 8.84
CA ASP A 125 -11.56 -11.55 9.63
C ASP A 125 -12.90 -12.28 9.80
N ARG A 126 -14.00 -11.52 9.89
CA ARG A 126 -15.37 -12.05 9.88
C ARG A 126 -16.38 -10.97 9.49
N VAL A 127 -17.46 -11.39 8.85
CA VAL A 127 -18.61 -10.53 8.50
C VAL A 127 -19.84 -11.01 9.26
N PHE A 128 -20.45 -10.11 10.03
CA PHE A 128 -21.68 -10.33 10.77
C PHE A 128 -22.83 -9.63 10.04
N THR A 129 -23.74 -10.42 9.45
CA THR A 129 -24.90 -9.88 8.74
C THR A 129 -26.19 -10.20 9.49
N SER A 130 -27.10 -9.22 9.56
CA SER A 130 -28.35 -9.40 10.28
C SER A 130 -29.19 -10.58 9.77
N GLY A 131 -29.17 -10.82 8.45
CA GLY A 131 -29.94 -11.90 7.84
C GLY A 131 -29.38 -13.29 8.15
N ALA A 132 -28.10 -13.39 8.51
CA ALA A 132 -27.50 -14.66 8.90
C ALA A 132 -27.73 -14.98 10.38
N VAL A 133 -27.71 -13.97 11.24
CA VAL A 133 -27.80 -14.17 12.71
C VAL A 133 -29.20 -13.92 13.29
N GLY A 134 -30.11 -13.32 12.52
CA GLY A 134 -31.48 -13.00 12.96
C GLY A 134 -31.60 -11.78 13.89
N MET A 135 -30.50 -11.06 14.10
CA MET A 135 -30.38 -9.89 14.98
C MET A 135 -29.89 -8.71 14.15
N ARG A 136 -30.24 -7.47 14.50
CA ARG A 136 -29.83 -6.29 13.72
C ARG A 136 -29.39 -5.14 14.61
N LYS A 137 -28.66 -4.18 14.04
CA LYS A 137 -28.41 -2.89 14.69
C LYS A 137 -29.71 -2.07 14.67
N PRO A 138 -30.05 -1.30 15.72
CA PRO A 138 -29.28 -1.03 16.94
C PRO A 138 -29.56 -2.00 18.12
N ASP A 139 -30.11 -3.20 17.89
CA ASP A 139 -30.41 -4.13 18.99
C ASP A 139 -29.13 -4.58 19.70
N LYS A 140 -29.05 -4.34 21.02
CA LYS A 140 -27.87 -4.63 21.84
C LYS A 140 -27.45 -6.09 21.79
N ASP A 141 -28.39 -6.99 21.57
CA ASP A 141 -28.12 -8.42 21.48
C ASP A 141 -27.27 -8.78 20.26
N PHE A 142 -27.35 -8.00 19.17
CA PHE A 142 -26.45 -8.20 18.04
C PHE A 142 -25.01 -7.85 18.42
N PHE A 143 -24.78 -6.73 19.10
CA PHE A 143 -23.45 -6.35 19.58
C PHE A 143 -22.90 -7.36 20.60
N ARG A 144 -23.73 -7.83 21.55
CA ARG A 144 -23.33 -8.89 22.49
C ARG A 144 -23.02 -10.20 21.80
N HIS A 145 -23.76 -10.55 20.74
CA HIS A 145 -23.43 -11.70 19.91
C HIS A 145 -22.07 -11.53 19.26
N VAL A 146 -21.77 -10.38 18.66
CA VAL A 146 -20.45 -10.10 18.09
C VAL A 146 -19.34 -10.22 19.12
N LEU A 147 -19.49 -9.65 20.33
CA LEU A 147 -18.48 -9.79 21.41
C LEU A 147 -18.21 -11.25 21.78
N ARG A 148 -19.26 -12.09 21.86
CA ARG A 148 -19.10 -13.53 22.14
C ARG A 148 -18.38 -14.26 21.01
N GLU A 149 -18.68 -13.90 19.76
CA GLU A 149 -18.12 -14.54 18.57
C GLU A 149 -16.68 -14.11 18.28
N THR A 150 -16.27 -12.92 18.70
CA THR A 150 -14.91 -12.41 18.55
C THR A 150 -14.02 -12.78 19.74
N CYS A 151 -14.60 -13.14 20.89
CA CYS A 151 -13.91 -13.39 22.15
C CYS A 151 -13.06 -12.20 22.63
N LEU A 152 -13.48 -10.98 22.31
CA LEU A 152 -12.82 -9.73 22.71
C LEU A 152 -13.63 -8.97 23.76
N ALA A 153 -12.94 -8.26 24.65
CA ALA A 153 -13.61 -7.36 25.59
C ALA A 153 -14.11 -6.11 24.86
N ALA A 154 -15.20 -5.52 25.35
CA ALA A 154 -15.87 -4.40 24.67
C ALA A 154 -14.94 -3.18 24.53
N GLU A 155 -14.17 -2.85 25.56
CA GLU A 155 -13.20 -1.74 25.53
C GLU A 155 -12.06 -1.92 24.50
N GLU A 156 -11.81 -3.14 24.04
CA GLU A 156 -10.77 -3.48 23.06
C GLU A 156 -11.23 -3.28 21.61
N ILE A 157 -12.50 -2.90 21.41
CA ILE A 157 -13.13 -2.78 20.10
C ILE A 157 -13.53 -1.33 19.84
N VAL A 158 -13.34 -0.88 18.59
CA VAL A 158 -13.97 0.32 18.04
C VAL A 158 -15.01 -0.08 17.01
N PHE A 159 -16.19 0.53 17.07
CA PHE A 159 -17.27 0.37 16.11
C PHE A 159 -17.46 1.65 15.30
N VAL A 160 -17.50 1.53 13.98
CA VAL A 160 -17.62 2.64 13.02
C VAL A 160 -18.89 2.46 12.20
N ASP A 161 -19.82 3.41 12.29
CA ASP A 161 -21.15 3.34 11.65
C ASP A 161 -21.66 4.75 11.33
N ASP A 162 -22.40 4.93 10.24
CA ASP A 162 -22.94 6.23 9.82
C ASP A 162 -24.09 6.72 10.72
N LYS A 163 -24.77 5.80 11.39
CA LYS A 163 -25.95 6.11 12.21
C LYS A 163 -25.60 6.22 13.67
N ARG A 164 -25.78 7.42 14.23
CA ARG A 164 -25.65 7.71 15.67
C ARG A 164 -26.32 6.66 16.56
N VAL A 165 -27.54 6.23 16.23
CA VAL A 165 -28.30 5.25 17.04
C VAL A 165 -27.61 3.88 17.13
N ASN A 166 -26.89 3.46 16.09
CA ASN A 166 -26.13 2.21 16.10
C ASN A 166 -24.88 2.37 16.99
N VAL A 167 -24.22 3.51 16.90
CA VAL A 167 -23.04 3.84 17.70
C VAL A 167 -23.37 3.92 19.19
N GLU A 168 -24.46 4.60 19.55
CA GLU A 168 -24.94 4.67 20.94
C GLU A 168 -25.29 3.28 21.50
N ALA A 169 -25.84 2.39 20.68
CA ALA A 169 -26.11 1.02 21.09
C ALA A 169 -24.82 0.24 21.40
N ALA A 170 -23.79 0.40 20.56
CA ALA A 170 -22.46 -0.19 20.78
C ALA A 170 -21.81 0.35 22.07
N GLU A 171 -21.84 1.67 22.27
CA GLU A 171 -21.33 2.34 23.47
C GLU A 171 -22.03 1.84 24.73
N SER A 172 -23.35 1.60 24.67
CA SER A 172 -24.12 1.10 25.80
C SER A 172 -23.77 -0.33 26.23
N VAL A 173 -23.01 -1.07 25.42
CA VAL A 173 -22.46 -2.40 25.76
C VAL A 173 -20.93 -2.36 26.00
N GLY A 174 -20.34 -1.16 26.07
CA GLY A 174 -18.93 -0.94 26.38
C GLY A 174 -18.01 -0.82 25.17
N ILE A 175 -18.52 -0.89 23.93
CA ILE A 175 -17.72 -0.77 22.71
C ILE A 175 -17.48 0.71 22.41
N ARG A 176 -16.24 1.10 22.07
CA ARG A 176 -15.97 2.49 21.68
C ARG A 176 -16.63 2.80 20.34
N GLY A 177 -17.39 3.89 20.27
CA GLY A 177 -18.15 4.28 19.09
C GLY A 177 -17.52 5.41 18.29
N ILE A 178 -17.58 5.33 16.95
CA ILE A 178 -17.26 6.43 16.03
C ILE A 178 -18.44 6.55 15.06
N VAL A 179 -19.10 7.71 15.06
CA VAL A 179 -20.06 8.04 14.01
C VAL A 179 -19.29 8.46 12.77
N PHE A 180 -19.40 7.65 11.72
CA PHE A 180 -18.81 7.94 10.44
C PHE A 180 -19.64 9.00 9.73
N ASP A 181 -18.99 10.10 9.43
CA ASP A 181 -19.52 11.15 8.57
C ASP A 181 -18.32 11.63 7.76
N GLU A 182 -18.39 11.46 6.44
CA GLU A 182 -17.33 11.85 5.50
C GLU A 182 -16.94 13.34 5.69
N SER A 183 -17.85 14.17 6.20
CA SER A 183 -17.65 15.60 6.46
C SER A 183 -17.18 15.96 7.88
N SER A 184 -17.15 15.01 8.83
CA SER A 184 -16.89 15.31 10.24
C SER A 184 -15.39 15.31 10.62
N VAL A 185 -14.97 16.35 11.33
CA VAL A 185 -13.57 16.57 11.75
C VAL A 185 -13.03 15.46 12.65
N ALA A 186 -13.83 14.79 13.49
CA ALA A 186 -13.35 13.76 14.42
C ALA A 186 -13.00 12.42 13.71
N SER A 187 -13.82 12.00 12.74
CA SER A 187 -13.55 10.84 11.89
C SER A 187 -12.35 11.10 10.99
N GLN A 188 -12.27 12.32 10.45
CA GLN A 188 -11.07 12.80 9.76
C GLN A 188 -9.87 12.89 10.71
N HIS A 189 -9.99 13.23 12.01
CA HIS A 189 -8.86 13.40 12.93
C HIS A 189 -8.25 12.06 13.38
N ALA A 190 -9.08 11.04 13.63
CA ALA A 190 -8.61 9.69 13.95
C ALA A 190 -7.91 9.05 12.72
N LEU A 191 -8.46 9.24 11.52
CA LEU A 191 -7.85 8.79 10.26
C LEU A 191 -6.61 9.62 9.86
N SER A 192 -6.68 10.96 9.97
CA SER A 192 -5.59 11.90 9.62
C SER A 192 -4.50 12.01 10.67
N SER A 193 -4.59 11.32 11.81
CA SER A 193 -3.48 11.25 12.78
C SER A 193 -2.44 10.17 12.43
N SER A 194 -2.83 9.17 11.62
CA SER A 194 -1.91 8.12 11.15
C SER A 194 -0.99 8.66 10.06
N ALA A 195 0.32 8.63 10.33
CA ALA A 195 1.32 9.04 9.34
C ALA A 195 1.23 8.21 8.03
N VAL A 196 0.89 6.92 8.14
CA VAL A 196 0.66 6.02 7.01
C VAL A 196 -0.54 6.50 6.18
N PHE A 197 -1.68 6.78 6.83
CA PHE A 197 -2.89 7.25 6.14
C PHE A 197 -2.66 8.57 5.40
N ARG A 198 -2.09 9.57 6.09
CA ARG A 198 -1.80 10.88 5.49
C ARG A 198 -0.86 10.77 4.28
N GLY A 199 0.11 9.86 4.33
CA GLY A 199 1.02 9.61 3.22
C GLY A 199 0.33 8.94 2.02
N HIS A 200 -0.59 8.01 2.26
CA HIS A 200 -1.44 7.46 1.20
C HIS A 200 -2.33 8.54 0.57
N GLU A 201 -2.99 9.38 1.37
CA GLU A 201 -3.79 10.51 0.87
C GLU A 201 -2.96 11.46 -0.01
N TYR A 202 -1.73 11.77 0.42
CA TYR A 202 -0.80 12.56 -0.39
C TYR A 202 -0.56 11.90 -1.76
N LEU A 203 -0.25 10.60 -1.80
CA LEU A 203 0.03 9.88 -3.04
C LEU A 203 -1.20 9.83 -3.96
N HIS A 204 -2.38 9.56 -3.42
CA HIS A 204 -3.62 9.48 -4.19
C HIS A 204 -4.05 10.84 -4.77
N ARG A 205 -3.95 11.92 -3.98
CA ARG A 205 -4.25 13.28 -4.45
C ARG A 205 -3.31 13.71 -5.58
N ASN A 206 -2.08 13.22 -5.59
CA ASN A 206 -1.08 13.53 -6.62
C ASN A 206 -0.98 12.43 -7.69
N ALA A 207 -1.88 11.45 -7.72
CA ALA A 207 -1.83 10.34 -8.67
C ALA A 207 -1.68 10.85 -10.11
N LYS A 208 -0.85 10.15 -10.89
CA LYS A 208 -0.43 10.51 -12.26
C LYS A 208 0.35 11.82 -12.40
N ASN A 209 0.66 12.52 -11.30
CA ASN A 209 1.43 13.76 -11.26
C ASN A 209 2.60 13.62 -10.26
N LEU A 210 3.37 12.54 -10.38
CA LEU A 210 4.38 12.11 -9.39
C LEU A 210 5.83 12.24 -9.93
N ASP A 211 6.09 13.28 -10.71
CA ASP A 211 7.37 13.44 -11.41
C ASP A 211 8.49 13.89 -10.49
N SER A 212 9.72 13.59 -10.89
CA SER A 212 10.90 14.08 -10.20
C SER A 212 11.15 15.56 -10.49
N ILE A 213 11.95 16.17 -9.62
CA ILE A 213 12.39 17.56 -9.74
C ILE A 213 13.89 17.65 -9.51
N THR A 214 14.56 18.53 -10.24
CA THR A 214 15.96 18.85 -9.96
C THR A 214 16.09 19.77 -8.75
N ASP A 215 17.29 19.85 -8.18
CA ASP A 215 17.66 20.88 -7.20
C ASP A 215 17.60 22.32 -7.76
N THR A 216 17.49 22.47 -9.09
CA THR A 216 17.25 23.73 -9.79
C THR A 216 15.77 23.99 -10.14
N GLY A 217 14.84 23.11 -9.73
CA GLY A 217 13.41 23.26 -9.94
C GLY A 217 12.89 22.80 -11.30
N VAL A 218 13.69 22.10 -12.09
CA VAL A 218 13.28 21.55 -13.40
C VAL A 218 12.52 20.24 -13.18
N ARG A 219 11.32 20.14 -13.74
CA ARG A 219 10.53 18.91 -13.75
C ARG A 219 11.17 17.86 -14.65
N VAL A 220 11.31 16.64 -14.14
CA VAL A 220 11.92 15.49 -14.82
C VAL A 220 10.93 14.32 -14.77
N PRO A 221 10.19 14.07 -15.87
CA PRO A 221 9.45 12.83 -16.03
C PRO A 221 10.45 11.68 -16.19
N ASP A 222 10.47 10.74 -15.26
CA ASP A 222 11.38 9.58 -15.28
C ASP A 222 10.65 8.28 -14.95
N ASN A 223 11.07 7.18 -15.57
CA ASN A 223 10.46 5.86 -15.39
C ASN A 223 10.90 5.23 -14.06
N PHE A 224 12.11 5.51 -13.58
CA PHE A 224 12.67 4.84 -12.41
C PHE A 224 11.89 5.19 -11.13
N ALA A 225 11.63 6.46 -10.89
CA ALA A 225 10.84 6.93 -9.76
C ALA A 225 9.43 6.34 -9.79
N GLN A 226 8.81 6.24 -10.97
CA GLN A 226 7.50 5.63 -11.11
C GLN A 226 7.54 4.12 -10.77
N LEU A 227 8.58 3.40 -11.20
CA LEU A 227 8.78 2.00 -10.85
C LEU A 227 9.02 1.81 -9.35
N LEU A 228 9.76 2.72 -8.69
CA LEU A 228 9.96 2.68 -7.24
C LEU A 228 8.65 2.95 -6.47
N ILE A 229 7.86 3.93 -6.89
CA ILE A 229 6.54 4.19 -6.29
C ILE A 229 5.66 2.95 -6.44
N LEU A 230 5.62 2.35 -7.62
CA LEU A 230 4.85 1.13 -7.87
C LEU A 230 5.36 -0.05 -7.02
N ASP A 231 6.67 -0.20 -6.87
CA ASP A 231 7.23 -1.27 -6.06
C ASP A 231 6.95 -1.11 -4.56
N ALA A 232 6.96 0.12 -4.08
CA ALA A 232 6.67 0.44 -2.69
C ALA A 232 5.17 0.29 -2.35
N THR A 233 4.29 0.74 -3.26
CA THR A 233 2.83 0.82 -3.02
C THR A 233 2.04 -0.38 -3.54
N ARG A 234 2.51 -0.99 -4.63
CA ARG A 234 1.77 -1.98 -5.47
C ARG A 234 0.50 -1.40 -6.12
N GLU A 235 0.42 -0.08 -6.29
CA GLU A 235 -0.78 0.58 -6.81
C GLU A 235 -0.56 1.19 -8.21
N HIS A 236 -1.06 0.51 -9.23
CA HIS A 236 -0.95 0.94 -10.62
C HIS A 236 -1.70 2.24 -10.93
N THR A 237 -2.74 2.56 -10.15
CA THR A 237 -3.54 3.78 -10.31
C THR A 237 -2.72 5.04 -10.02
N LEU A 238 -1.64 4.95 -9.25
CA LEU A 238 -0.79 6.09 -8.88
C LEU A 238 0.15 6.55 -10.01
N VAL A 239 0.68 5.62 -10.82
CA VAL A 239 1.85 5.88 -11.68
C VAL A 239 1.53 5.91 -13.18
N ASN A 240 2.35 6.56 -13.99
CA ASN A 240 2.21 6.63 -15.46
C ASN A 240 3.02 5.56 -16.21
N VAL A 241 3.28 4.41 -15.59
CA VAL A 241 4.04 3.32 -16.23
C VAL A 241 3.09 2.46 -17.05
N THR A 242 3.40 2.29 -18.34
CA THR A 242 2.70 1.35 -19.21
C THR A 242 3.00 -0.08 -18.78
N LEU A 243 1.96 -0.91 -18.67
CA LEU A 243 2.11 -2.35 -18.40
C LEU A 243 2.55 -3.14 -19.65
N ASP A 244 2.48 -2.52 -20.82
CA ASP A 244 2.97 -3.12 -22.05
C ASP A 244 4.48 -3.29 -21.98
N PHE A 245 4.92 -4.54 -22.17
CA PHE A 245 6.33 -4.90 -22.07
C PHE A 245 7.13 -4.20 -23.17
N LYS A 246 8.06 -3.33 -22.76
CA LYS A 246 9.14 -2.81 -23.60
C LYS A 246 10.39 -3.64 -23.36
N GLU A 247 11.14 -3.91 -24.42
CA GLU A 247 12.40 -4.65 -24.34
C GLU A 247 13.39 -3.94 -23.41
N THR A 248 13.77 -2.69 -23.70
CA THR A 248 14.69 -1.88 -22.88
C THR A 248 13.99 -0.64 -22.34
N TRP A 249 14.52 -0.10 -21.23
CA TRP A 249 13.95 1.06 -20.56
C TRP A 249 14.96 2.19 -20.42
N ASN A 250 14.46 3.40 -20.60
CA ASN A 250 15.18 4.64 -20.38
C ASN A 250 14.87 5.19 -18.99
N PHE A 251 15.85 5.82 -18.34
CA PHE A 251 15.62 6.64 -17.16
C PHE A 251 14.51 7.68 -17.41
N PHE A 252 14.57 8.44 -18.51
CA PHE A 252 13.57 9.47 -18.81
C PHE A 252 12.28 8.87 -19.38
N ALA A 253 11.13 9.35 -18.89
CA ALA A 253 9.82 9.04 -19.46
C ALA A 253 9.54 9.99 -20.65
N GLY A 254 10.23 9.76 -21.77
CA GLY A 254 10.11 10.57 -22.99
C GLY A 254 11.37 11.40 -23.28
N GLN A 255 11.19 12.68 -23.64
CA GLN A 255 12.31 13.54 -23.99
C GLN A 255 13.22 13.77 -22.77
N ALA A 256 14.54 13.59 -22.96
CA ALA A 256 15.50 13.75 -21.89
C ALA A 256 15.75 15.24 -21.57
N VAL A 257 15.00 15.76 -20.60
CA VAL A 257 14.91 17.21 -20.28
C VAL A 257 16.25 17.83 -19.87
N LEU A 258 17.19 17.03 -19.37
CA LEU A 258 18.52 17.50 -18.93
C LEU A 258 19.62 17.28 -19.97
N VAL A 259 19.27 16.78 -21.16
CA VAL A 259 20.23 16.36 -22.18
C VAL A 259 20.10 17.24 -23.42
N PRO A 260 21.16 17.92 -23.85
CA PRO A 260 21.15 18.65 -25.12
C PRO A 260 20.71 17.73 -26.28
N GLY A 261 19.70 18.15 -27.04
CA GLY A 261 19.12 17.36 -28.12
C GLY A 261 18.09 16.30 -27.67
N GLY A 262 17.81 16.16 -26.38
CA GLY A 262 16.70 15.36 -25.84
C GLY A 262 16.84 13.84 -26.01
N LYS A 263 17.97 13.35 -26.50
CA LYS A 263 18.25 11.92 -26.71
C LYS A 263 19.12 11.38 -25.58
N PHE A 264 18.64 10.34 -24.91
CA PHE A 264 19.37 9.64 -23.87
C PHE A 264 19.26 8.12 -24.11
N PRO A 265 20.32 7.34 -23.89
CA PRO A 265 20.28 5.89 -24.13
C PRO A 265 19.48 5.16 -23.05
N ASP A 266 18.94 4.01 -23.41
CA ASP A 266 18.36 3.07 -22.44
C ASP A 266 19.45 2.50 -21.53
N ASP A 267 19.05 2.20 -20.30
CA ASP A 267 19.96 1.85 -19.22
C ASP A 267 19.56 0.53 -18.54
N LEU A 268 20.56 -0.16 -18.05
CA LEU A 268 20.41 -1.44 -17.37
C LEU A 268 19.71 -1.28 -16.02
N ASP A 269 19.83 -0.11 -15.38
CA ASP A 269 19.29 0.14 -14.05
C ASP A 269 17.76 0.19 -14.07
N THR A 270 17.19 1.06 -14.89
CA THR A 270 15.75 1.20 -15.12
C THR A 270 15.17 -0.07 -15.70
N THR A 271 15.89 -0.74 -16.62
CA THR A 271 15.44 -2.02 -17.21
C THR A 271 15.36 -3.12 -16.14
N SER A 272 16.34 -3.21 -15.25
CA SER A 272 16.34 -4.17 -14.13
C SER A 272 15.19 -3.91 -13.15
N MET A 273 14.92 -2.63 -12.86
CA MET A 273 13.77 -2.25 -12.06
C MET A 273 12.46 -2.62 -12.74
N ALA A 274 12.31 -2.35 -14.04
CA ALA A 274 11.09 -2.70 -14.77
C ALA A 274 10.82 -4.20 -14.75
N LEU A 275 11.85 -5.03 -15.01
CA LEU A 275 11.73 -6.49 -14.97
C LEU A 275 11.32 -7.01 -13.60
N THR A 276 11.94 -6.50 -12.52
CA THR A 276 11.67 -6.98 -11.15
C THR A 276 10.35 -6.48 -10.57
N VAL A 277 9.89 -5.29 -10.98
CA VAL A 277 8.67 -4.66 -10.46
C VAL A 277 7.44 -5.07 -11.26
N LEU A 278 7.53 -5.04 -12.60
CA LEU A 278 6.39 -5.40 -13.47
C LEU A 278 6.20 -6.91 -13.60
N ARG A 279 7.26 -7.69 -13.36
CA ARG A 279 7.26 -9.16 -13.40
C ARG A 279 6.53 -9.72 -14.63
N PRO A 280 6.96 -9.35 -15.84
CA PRO A 280 6.37 -9.92 -17.04
C PRO A 280 6.47 -11.44 -16.98
N THR A 281 5.41 -12.14 -17.40
CA THR A 281 5.39 -13.60 -17.46
C THR A 281 6.63 -14.09 -18.20
N ALA A 282 7.35 -15.07 -17.63
CA ALA A 282 8.63 -15.56 -18.14
C ALA A 282 8.53 -16.00 -19.61
N SER A 283 8.73 -15.03 -20.51
CA SER A 283 8.50 -15.17 -21.94
C SER A 283 9.83 -15.38 -22.66
N ALA A 284 9.78 -15.74 -23.93
CA ALA A 284 10.96 -15.71 -24.78
C ALA A 284 11.61 -14.31 -24.79
N SER A 285 10.81 -13.24 -24.69
CA SER A 285 11.28 -11.86 -24.67
C SER A 285 12.05 -11.52 -23.39
N THR A 286 11.57 -11.95 -22.21
CA THR A 286 12.29 -11.77 -20.93
C THR A 286 13.65 -12.47 -20.93
N ARG A 287 13.71 -13.70 -21.45
CA ARG A 287 14.98 -14.45 -21.57
C ARG A 287 15.96 -13.75 -22.50
N SER A 288 15.48 -13.34 -23.69
CA SER A 288 16.30 -12.59 -24.64
C SER A 288 16.83 -11.28 -24.05
N MET A 289 16.04 -10.59 -23.21
CA MET A 289 16.48 -9.39 -22.53
C MET A 289 17.60 -9.65 -21.52
N LEU A 290 17.44 -10.67 -20.67
CA LEU A 290 18.49 -11.07 -19.73
C LEU A 290 19.78 -11.48 -20.45
N ASP A 291 19.69 -12.11 -21.62
CA ASP A 291 20.85 -12.43 -22.45
C ASP A 291 21.54 -11.17 -22.98
N LYS A 292 20.77 -10.20 -23.50
CA LYS A 292 21.32 -8.89 -23.92
C LYS A 292 22.00 -8.16 -22.75
N MET A 293 21.39 -8.15 -21.57
CA MET A 293 21.97 -7.53 -20.36
C MET A 293 23.25 -8.24 -19.91
N ALA A 294 23.33 -9.58 -20.07
CA ALA A 294 24.50 -10.37 -19.71
C ALA A 294 25.74 -10.02 -20.56
N GLU A 295 25.55 -9.50 -21.78
CA GLU A 295 26.65 -9.02 -22.63
C GLU A 295 27.20 -7.65 -22.19
N CYS A 296 26.50 -6.93 -21.31
CA CYS A 296 26.86 -5.61 -20.82
C CYS A 296 27.67 -5.67 -19.51
N VAL A 297 28.47 -6.72 -19.30
CA VAL A 297 29.36 -6.87 -18.14
C VAL A 297 30.83 -6.76 -18.58
N ARG A 298 31.62 -6.04 -17.80
CA ARG A 298 33.06 -5.89 -18.02
C ARG A 298 33.82 -7.12 -17.48
N PRO A 299 35.05 -7.38 -17.93
CA PRO A 299 35.84 -8.53 -17.44
C PRO A 299 36.06 -8.53 -15.92
N ASP A 300 36.06 -7.37 -15.28
CA ASP A 300 36.19 -7.22 -13.82
C ASP A 300 34.89 -7.56 -13.05
N GLY A 301 33.78 -7.82 -13.76
CA GLY A 301 32.48 -8.13 -13.16
C GLY A 301 31.57 -6.93 -12.96
N THR A 302 31.98 -5.72 -13.33
CA THR A 302 31.11 -4.54 -13.24
C THR A 302 30.19 -4.44 -14.45
N PHE A 303 28.89 -4.25 -14.22
CA PHE A 303 27.93 -4.01 -15.29
C PHE A 303 28.03 -2.58 -15.81
N LEU A 304 27.85 -2.42 -17.12
CA LEU A 304 27.66 -1.12 -17.75
C LEU A 304 26.32 -0.53 -17.30
N THR A 305 26.29 0.78 -17.11
CA THR A 305 25.06 1.52 -16.81
C THR A 305 24.12 1.54 -18.02
N TYR A 306 24.66 1.68 -19.23
CA TYR A 306 23.89 1.83 -20.47
C TYR A 306 24.08 0.62 -21.38
N PHE A 307 23.07 0.34 -22.21
CA PHE A 307 23.22 -0.61 -23.33
C PHE A 307 24.17 -0.06 -24.41
N ASP A 308 24.31 1.27 -24.46
CA ASP A 308 25.23 1.98 -25.35
C ASP A 308 26.70 1.74 -24.94
N ARG A 309 27.42 0.93 -25.74
CA ARG A 309 28.83 0.59 -25.50
C ARG A 309 29.80 1.75 -25.72
N GLU A 310 29.38 2.82 -26.41
CA GLU A 310 30.18 4.05 -26.53
C GLU A 310 30.16 4.87 -25.23
N ARG A 311 29.29 4.50 -24.27
CA ARG A 311 29.20 5.09 -22.93
C ARG A 311 29.53 4.05 -21.86
N PRO A 312 30.80 3.61 -21.72
CA PRO A 312 31.20 2.56 -20.79
C PRO A 312 31.25 3.08 -19.34
N ARG A 313 30.12 3.53 -18.80
CA ARG A 313 29.95 3.97 -17.41
C ARG A 313 29.54 2.78 -16.57
N THR A 314 29.95 2.80 -15.32
CA THR A 314 29.59 1.80 -14.30
C THR A 314 29.20 2.53 -13.02
N ASP A 315 28.41 1.87 -12.19
CA ASP A 315 28.01 2.34 -10.86
C ASP A 315 27.66 1.13 -9.98
N ASP A 316 28.01 1.20 -8.71
CA ASP A 316 27.87 0.06 -7.80
C ASP A 316 26.39 -0.28 -7.52
N VAL A 317 25.53 0.73 -7.42
CA VAL A 317 24.09 0.52 -7.24
C VAL A 317 23.45 -0.07 -8.50
N VAL A 318 23.90 0.36 -9.68
CA VAL A 318 23.45 -0.24 -10.95
C VAL A 318 23.86 -1.70 -11.02
N CYS A 319 25.10 -2.03 -10.64
CA CYS A 319 25.56 -3.42 -10.57
C CYS A 319 24.68 -4.26 -9.62
N ALA A 320 24.30 -3.69 -8.46
CA ALA A 320 23.42 -4.37 -7.51
C ALA A 320 22.01 -4.58 -8.05
N ASN A 321 21.40 -3.58 -8.69
CA ASN A 321 20.06 -3.70 -9.29
C ASN A 321 20.01 -4.72 -10.43
N VAL A 322 21.04 -4.73 -11.29
CA VAL A 322 21.18 -5.73 -12.35
C VAL A 322 21.34 -7.12 -11.76
N LEU A 323 22.24 -7.30 -10.80
CA LEU A 323 22.45 -8.58 -10.14
C LEU A 323 21.17 -9.05 -9.42
N ALA A 324 20.44 -8.14 -8.78
CA ALA A 324 19.18 -8.42 -8.11
C ALA A 324 18.14 -8.97 -9.11
N CYS A 325 18.07 -8.36 -10.31
CA CYS A 325 17.25 -8.85 -11.41
C CYS A 325 17.66 -10.26 -11.84
N PHE A 326 18.95 -10.54 -12.02
CA PHE A 326 19.39 -11.91 -12.37
C PHE A 326 19.05 -12.93 -11.28
N TYR A 327 19.22 -12.60 -10.00
CA TYR A 327 18.80 -13.46 -8.89
C TYR A 327 17.28 -13.71 -8.88
N HIS A 328 16.48 -12.67 -9.14
CA HIS A 328 15.03 -12.79 -9.23
C HIS A 328 14.58 -13.82 -10.28
N TYR A 329 15.33 -13.94 -11.39
CA TYR A 329 15.09 -14.92 -12.46
C TYR A 329 15.93 -16.21 -12.34
N GLY A 330 16.53 -16.47 -11.18
CA GLY A 330 17.31 -17.70 -10.93
C GLY A 330 18.61 -17.80 -11.73
N ARG A 331 19.15 -16.68 -12.20
CA ARG A 331 20.39 -16.58 -13.00
C ARG A 331 21.53 -15.85 -12.31
N GLY A 332 21.37 -15.48 -11.03
CA GLY A 332 22.41 -14.77 -10.26
C GLY A 332 23.77 -15.47 -10.25
N TYR A 333 23.78 -16.80 -10.28
CA TYR A 333 24.98 -17.64 -10.33
C TYR A 333 25.91 -17.35 -11.53
N GLN A 334 25.41 -16.70 -12.58
CA GLN A 334 26.20 -16.35 -13.76
C GLN A 334 27.23 -15.24 -13.49
N PHE A 335 27.06 -14.48 -12.40
CA PHE A 335 27.84 -13.27 -12.13
C PHE A 335 28.57 -13.29 -10.78
N PRO A 336 29.42 -14.31 -10.50
CA PRO A 336 30.14 -14.39 -9.22
C PRO A 336 31.13 -13.23 -9.02
N ARG A 337 31.68 -12.67 -10.10
CA ARG A 337 32.56 -11.49 -10.04
C ARG A 337 31.79 -10.22 -9.67
N THR A 338 30.55 -10.06 -10.13
CA THR A 338 29.69 -8.94 -9.72
C THR A 338 29.31 -9.06 -8.25
N LEU A 339 28.97 -10.26 -7.78
CA LEU A 339 28.71 -10.50 -6.37
C LEU A 339 29.93 -10.18 -5.50
N GLN A 340 31.13 -10.57 -5.96
CA GLN A 340 32.40 -10.23 -5.31
C GLN A 340 32.62 -8.72 -5.27
N HIS A 341 32.39 -8.02 -6.38
CA HIS A 341 32.50 -6.56 -6.45
C HIS A 341 31.60 -5.85 -5.43
N ILE A 342 30.32 -6.24 -5.34
CA ILE A 342 29.39 -5.65 -4.35
C ILE A 342 29.82 -5.97 -2.91
N HIS A 343 30.32 -7.18 -2.66
CA HIS A 343 30.88 -7.53 -1.37
C HIS A 343 32.07 -6.63 -0.99
N ASP A 344 32.96 -6.33 -1.94
CA ASP A 344 34.14 -5.51 -1.70
C ASP A 344 33.77 -4.03 -1.49
N VAL A 345 32.78 -3.51 -2.23
CA VAL A 345 32.19 -2.18 -1.98
C VAL A 345 31.69 -2.05 -0.54
N LEU A 346 31.00 -3.08 -0.03
CA LEU A 346 30.49 -3.12 1.35
C LEU A 346 31.61 -3.28 2.39
N LEU A 347 32.59 -4.12 2.10
CA LEU A 347 33.74 -4.38 2.96
C LEU A 347 34.57 -3.09 3.15
N HIS A 348 34.83 -2.39 2.06
CA HIS A 348 35.68 -1.20 2.01
C HIS A 348 34.92 0.12 2.18
N ARG A 349 33.59 0.08 2.30
CA ARG A 349 32.72 1.27 2.53
C ARG A 349 32.84 2.34 1.45
N THR A 350 33.09 1.95 0.20
CA THR A 350 33.25 2.90 -0.91
C THR A 350 31.96 3.66 -1.23
N TYR A 351 30.83 3.21 -0.70
CA TYR A 351 29.50 3.83 -0.86
C TYR A 351 29.22 4.97 0.15
N ILE A 352 30.10 5.24 1.12
CA ILE A 352 29.79 6.15 2.25
C ILE A 352 29.47 7.58 1.80
N ASP A 353 30.11 8.04 0.72
CA ASP A 353 29.88 9.35 0.10
C ASP A 353 28.91 9.29 -1.10
N GLY A 354 28.23 8.14 -1.26
CA GLY A 354 27.45 7.79 -2.43
C GLY A 354 28.29 7.22 -3.58
N THR A 355 27.63 6.97 -4.71
CA THR A 355 28.22 6.54 -5.97
C THR A 355 28.16 7.66 -7.01
N ARG A 356 28.49 7.34 -8.27
CA ARG A 356 28.43 8.31 -9.37
C ARG A 356 27.02 8.87 -9.54
N TYR A 357 26.01 8.02 -9.42
CA TYR A 357 24.61 8.39 -9.63
C TYR A 357 23.81 8.50 -8.33
N TYR A 358 24.16 7.77 -7.27
CA TYR A 358 23.36 7.74 -6.04
C TYR A 358 24.08 8.49 -4.92
N PRO A 359 23.59 9.66 -4.47
CA PRO A 359 24.40 10.58 -3.67
C PRO A 359 24.47 10.26 -2.16
N SER A 360 23.83 9.18 -1.69
CA SER A 360 23.67 8.87 -0.27
C SER A 360 24.04 7.43 0.05
N ALA A 361 24.74 7.24 1.17
CA ALA A 361 25.06 5.92 1.71
C ALA A 361 23.81 5.09 2.01
N ASP A 362 22.79 5.71 2.59
CA ASP A 362 21.56 5.02 3.00
C ASP A 362 20.74 4.57 1.78
N CYS A 363 20.74 5.37 0.70
CA CYS A 363 20.22 4.96 -0.60
C CYS A 363 20.99 3.76 -1.17
N CYS A 364 22.32 3.80 -1.18
CA CYS A 364 23.15 2.70 -1.68
C CYS A 364 22.89 1.40 -0.91
N LEU A 365 22.92 1.47 0.42
CA LEU A 365 22.66 0.32 1.30
C LEU A 365 21.26 -0.24 1.08
N GLY A 366 20.24 0.60 0.90
CA GLY A 366 18.89 0.11 0.62
C GLY A 366 18.80 -0.70 -0.68
N PHE A 367 19.52 -0.31 -1.74
CA PHE A 367 19.60 -1.12 -2.97
C PHE A 367 20.46 -2.39 -2.80
N PHE A 368 21.52 -2.35 -2.00
CA PHE A 368 22.28 -3.58 -1.68
C PHE A 368 21.46 -4.57 -0.83
N VAL A 369 20.60 -4.08 0.06
CA VAL A 369 19.62 -4.92 0.77
C VAL A 369 18.55 -5.43 -0.18
N ARG A 370 18.09 -4.62 -1.15
CA ARG A 370 17.17 -5.09 -2.21
C ARG A 370 17.77 -6.27 -2.99
N LEU A 371 19.07 -6.25 -3.29
CA LEU A 371 19.77 -7.39 -3.88
C LEU A 371 19.68 -8.63 -2.99
N LEU A 372 19.98 -8.51 -1.69
CA LEU A 372 19.84 -9.64 -0.75
C LEU A 372 18.40 -10.19 -0.71
N GLN A 373 17.40 -9.31 -0.79
CA GLN A 373 15.97 -9.67 -0.77
C GLN A 373 15.46 -10.24 -2.10
N SER A 374 16.21 -10.13 -3.21
CA SER A 374 15.72 -10.63 -4.51
C SER A 374 15.76 -12.15 -4.62
N ALA A 375 16.55 -12.81 -3.78
CA ALA A 375 16.59 -14.26 -3.62
C ALA A 375 16.81 -14.64 -2.13
N PRO A 376 15.75 -14.60 -1.31
CA PRO A 376 15.85 -14.89 0.13
C PRO A 376 16.27 -16.34 0.42
N ASP A 377 15.97 -17.27 -0.48
CA ASP A 377 16.28 -18.70 -0.34
C ASP A 377 17.66 -19.09 -0.92
N ASP A 378 18.39 -18.16 -1.54
CA ASP A 378 19.72 -18.43 -2.08
C ASP A 378 20.79 -18.38 -0.98
N GLY A 379 21.16 -19.54 -0.45
CA GLY A 379 22.11 -19.65 0.66
C GLY A 379 23.50 -19.05 0.37
N HIS A 380 23.94 -19.02 -0.88
CA HIS A 380 25.24 -18.42 -1.24
C HIS A 380 25.18 -16.89 -1.16
N LEU A 381 24.14 -16.28 -1.74
CA LEU A 381 23.90 -14.84 -1.66
C LEU A 381 23.74 -14.40 -0.20
N GLN A 382 22.90 -15.11 0.57
CA GLN A 382 22.67 -14.82 1.98
C GLN A 382 23.95 -14.89 2.81
N ALA A 383 24.74 -15.96 2.65
CA ALA A 383 25.99 -16.13 3.38
C ALA A 383 27.05 -15.10 2.98
N ARG A 384 27.08 -14.68 1.70
CA ARG A 384 28.09 -13.75 1.20
C ARG A 384 27.80 -12.30 1.62
N LEU A 385 26.57 -11.82 1.45
CA LEU A 385 26.25 -10.40 1.67
C LEU A 385 25.58 -10.11 3.01
N GLY A 386 24.81 -11.05 3.57
CA GLY A 386 24.00 -10.83 4.77
C GLY A 386 24.79 -10.29 5.97
N PRO A 387 25.90 -10.92 6.39
CA PRO A 387 26.68 -10.46 7.55
C PRO A 387 27.28 -9.07 7.36
N VAL A 388 27.87 -8.79 6.18
CA VAL A 388 28.50 -7.49 5.91
C VAL A 388 27.45 -6.38 5.77
N LEU A 389 26.31 -6.64 5.12
CA LEU A 389 25.19 -5.71 5.04
C LEU A 389 24.63 -5.36 6.42
N ARG A 390 24.41 -6.38 7.26
CA ARG A 390 23.94 -6.16 8.64
C ARG A 390 24.88 -5.26 9.42
N SER A 391 26.19 -5.49 9.33
CA SER A 391 27.18 -4.60 9.96
C SER A 391 27.13 -3.18 9.41
N ARG A 392 27.06 -3.03 8.08
CA ARG A 392 27.09 -1.72 7.41
C ARG A 392 25.83 -0.89 7.63
N VAL A 393 24.65 -1.52 7.68
CA VAL A 393 23.39 -0.86 7.99
C VAL A 393 23.32 -0.47 9.46
N ALA A 394 23.79 -1.35 10.37
CA ALA A 394 23.84 -1.04 11.81
C ALA A 394 24.73 0.18 12.12
N GLU A 395 25.84 0.36 11.40
CA GLU A 395 26.72 1.54 11.51
C GLU A 395 26.01 2.87 11.17
N ARG A 396 24.88 2.83 10.46
CA ARG A 396 24.13 4.01 10.04
C ARG A 396 22.94 4.35 10.95
N VAL A 397 22.55 3.46 11.85
CA VAL A 397 21.39 3.70 12.73
C VAL A 397 21.63 4.93 13.60
N GLY A 398 20.66 5.84 13.64
CA GLY A 398 20.76 7.10 14.39
C GLY A 398 21.49 8.24 13.66
N GLU A 399 22.11 7.99 12.51
CA GLU A 399 22.78 9.03 11.72
C GLU A 399 21.78 10.02 11.11
N SER A 400 22.15 11.29 10.97
CA SER A 400 21.28 12.26 10.27
C SER A 400 21.07 11.89 8.80
N GLY A 401 19.90 12.18 8.25
CA GLY A 401 19.60 11.95 6.84
C GLY A 401 18.33 12.67 6.41
N SER A 402 18.11 12.77 5.10
CA SER A 402 16.84 13.21 4.54
C SER A 402 15.72 12.22 4.85
N PRO A 403 14.44 12.57 4.65
CA PRO A 403 13.34 11.61 4.79
C PRO A 403 13.52 10.34 3.94
N LEU A 404 14.14 10.45 2.75
CA LEU A 404 14.43 9.30 1.89
C LEU A 404 15.51 8.40 2.50
N ASP A 405 16.57 9.00 3.04
CA ASP A 405 17.67 8.26 3.69
C ASP A 405 17.14 7.48 4.89
N LEU A 406 16.33 8.12 5.73
CA LEU A 406 15.69 7.50 6.88
C LEU A 406 14.73 6.38 6.47
N ALA A 407 13.90 6.60 5.44
CA ALA A 407 13.00 5.58 4.94
C ALA A 407 13.75 4.34 4.42
N MET A 408 14.79 4.55 3.61
CA MET A 408 15.65 3.48 3.09
C MET A 408 16.36 2.73 4.22
N ARG A 409 16.89 3.46 5.21
CA ARG A 409 17.56 2.86 6.37
C ARG A 409 16.62 2.05 7.25
N VAL A 410 15.42 2.56 7.56
CA VAL A 410 14.40 1.82 8.32
C VAL A 410 14.01 0.53 7.59
N LEU A 411 13.76 0.59 6.29
CA LEU A 411 13.44 -0.60 5.48
C LEU A 411 14.60 -1.60 5.44
N ALA A 412 15.83 -1.12 5.32
CA ALA A 412 17.03 -1.96 5.37
C ALA A 412 17.22 -2.62 6.74
N CYS A 413 16.99 -1.88 7.83
CA CYS A 413 17.06 -2.40 9.18
C CYS A 413 15.98 -3.46 9.44
N ASP A 414 14.74 -3.20 9.02
CA ASP A 414 13.63 -4.16 9.13
C ASP A 414 13.96 -5.47 8.40
N ALA A 415 14.40 -5.36 7.14
CA ALA A 415 14.80 -6.50 6.31
C ALA A 415 15.93 -7.36 6.92
N LEU A 416 16.85 -6.72 7.65
CA LEU A 416 18.01 -7.37 8.25
C LEU A 416 17.79 -7.74 9.72
N GLY A 417 16.65 -7.41 10.33
CA GLY A 417 16.37 -7.64 11.75
C GLY A 417 17.22 -6.79 12.70
N ILE A 418 17.48 -5.53 12.34
CA ILE A 418 18.17 -4.51 13.15
C ILE A 418 17.12 -3.62 13.82
N GLU A 419 17.39 -3.10 15.03
CA GLU A 419 16.52 -2.13 15.68
C GLU A 419 16.63 -0.74 15.02
N HIS A 420 15.49 -0.07 14.82
CA HIS A 420 15.41 1.19 14.08
C HIS A 420 14.34 2.14 14.65
N GLY A 421 14.01 2.00 15.94
CA GLY A 421 12.92 2.75 16.58
C GLY A 421 13.13 4.27 16.54
N ASP A 422 14.36 4.74 16.78
CA ASP A 422 14.69 6.17 16.74
C ASP A 422 14.62 6.77 15.33
N ASP A 423 15.09 6.02 14.34
CA ASP A 423 15.03 6.45 12.94
C ASP A 423 13.59 6.55 12.46
N CYS A 424 12.74 5.58 12.81
CA CYS A 424 11.33 5.63 12.47
C CYS A 424 10.60 6.78 13.21
N ARG A 425 10.94 7.05 14.48
CA ARG A 425 10.42 8.22 15.20
C ARG A 425 10.81 9.53 14.53
N THR A 426 12.07 9.64 14.11
CA THR A 426 12.58 10.81 13.39
C THR A 426 11.87 10.98 12.05
N LEU A 427 11.73 9.90 11.28
CA LEU A 427 11.00 9.90 10.02
C LEU A 427 9.56 10.39 10.19
N ARG A 428 8.83 9.93 11.21
CA ARG A 428 7.45 10.39 11.50
C ARG A 428 7.39 11.89 11.76
N ARG A 429 8.36 12.46 12.48
CA ARG A 429 8.42 13.89 12.79
C ARG A 429 8.67 14.76 11.55
N LEU A 430 9.26 14.18 10.50
CA LEU A 430 9.54 14.87 9.24
C LEU A 430 8.36 14.87 8.26
N GLN A 431 7.21 14.28 8.62
CA GLN A 431 6.03 14.30 7.76
C GLN A 431 5.44 15.71 7.68
N CYS A 432 5.32 16.23 6.46
CA CYS A 432 4.77 17.55 6.18
C CYS A 432 3.26 17.62 6.48
N GLN A 433 2.72 18.83 6.63
CA GLN A 433 1.30 19.04 6.95
C GLN A 433 0.35 18.44 5.90
N ASP A 434 0.73 18.48 4.63
CA ASP A 434 -0.02 17.91 3.52
C ASP A 434 0.02 16.38 3.44
N GLY A 435 0.72 15.71 4.37
CA GLY A 435 0.83 14.26 4.49
C GLY A 435 2.03 13.65 3.75
N GLY A 436 2.71 14.40 2.89
CA GLY A 436 3.92 13.95 2.21
C GLY A 436 5.17 14.08 3.08
N TRP A 437 6.30 13.64 2.54
CA TRP A 437 7.64 13.95 3.06
C TRP A 437 8.39 14.77 2.03
N GLU A 438 9.26 15.68 2.47
CA GLU A 438 10.12 16.44 1.57
C GLU A 438 10.97 15.53 0.66
N PRO A 439 11.24 15.94 -0.60
CA PRO A 439 11.96 15.09 -1.54
C PRO A 439 13.39 14.82 -1.06
N GLY A 440 13.78 13.55 -1.03
CA GLY A 440 15.18 13.16 -0.96
C GLY A 440 15.84 13.17 -2.34
N TRP A 441 17.13 13.46 -2.36
CA TRP A 441 17.94 13.44 -3.59
C TRP A 441 18.36 12.01 -3.91
N MET A 442 17.66 11.39 -4.83
CA MET A 442 17.89 9.99 -5.18
C MET A 442 19.00 9.83 -6.22
N TYR A 443 19.06 10.76 -7.17
CA TYR A 443 20.05 10.76 -8.23
C TYR A 443 20.90 12.01 -8.23
N ARG A 444 22.07 11.88 -8.84
CA ARG A 444 22.91 12.97 -9.30
C ARG A 444 23.26 12.74 -10.77
N TYR A 445 23.05 13.75 -11.59
CA TYR A 445 23.43 13.68 -13.00
C TYR A 445 24.95 13.68 -13.12
N GLY A 446 25.53 12.56 -13.55
CA GLY A 446 26.95 12.27 -13.40
C GLY A 446 27.94 13.13 -14.19
N SER A 447 27.49 14.11 -14.99
CA SER A 447 28.35 15.10 -15.66
C SER A 447 28.27 16.50 -15.07
N THR A 448 27.10 16.92 -14.57
CA THR A 448 26.87 18.28 -14.05
C THR A 448 26.76 18.33 -12.52
N GLY A 449 26.51 17.21 -11.87
CA GLY A 449 26.27 17.15 -10.43
C GLY A 449 24.86 17.57 -10.01
N ILE A 450 23.97 17.93 -10.95
CA ILE A 450 22.57 18.28 -10.68
C ILE A 450 21.89 17.13 -9.95
N LYS A 451 21.27 17.40 -8.80
CA LYS A 451 20.53 16.38 -8.06
C LYS A 451 19.11 16.27 -8.57
N ILE A 452 18.58 15.05 -8.60
CA ILE A 452 17.20 14.75 -8.97
C ILE A 452 16.54 14.04 -7.78
N GLY A 453 15.47 14.63 -7.28
CA GLY A 453 14.69 14.12 -6.16
C GLY A 453 13.25 13.86 -6.55
N ASN A 454 12.59 12.96 -5.82
CA ASN A 454 11.17 12.68 -6.04
C ASN A 454 10.44 12.62 -4.70
N ARG A 455 9.53 13.58 -4.51
CA ARG A 455 8.74 13.72 -3.28
C ARG A 455 7.82 12.53 -3.06
N SER A 456 7.27 12.00 -4.15
CA SER A 456 6.34 10.88 -4.12
C SER A 456 7.04 9.54 -3.89
N VAL A 457 8.26 9.32 -4.41
CA VAL A 457 9.08 8.16 -4.02
C VAL A 457 9.42 8.23 -2.55
N THR A 458 9.87 9.40 -2.09
CA THR A 458 10.22 9.60 -0.67
C THR A 458 9.02 9.31 0.22
N THR A 459 7.83 9.81 -0.14
CA THR A 459 6.58 9.54 0.57
C THR A 459 6.20 8.06 0.52
N ALA A 460 6.25 7.41 -0.64
CA ALA A 460 5.91 5.99 -0.78
C ALA A 460 6.81 5.08 0.07
N LEU A 461 8.12 5.35 0.08
CA LEU A 461 9.06 4.60 0.90
C LEU A 461 8.90 4.91 2.39
N ALA A 462 8.64 6.18 2.76
CA ALA A 462 8.41 6.56 4.15
C ALA A 462 7.13 5.91 4.71
N VAL A 463 6.04 5.88 3.93
CA VAL A 463 4.81 5.16 4.29
C VAL A 463 5.10 3.68 4.54
N LYS A 464 5.84 3.03 3.63
CA LYS A 464 6.23 1.63 3.79
C LYS A 464 7.09 1.42 5.04
N ALA A 465 8.07 2.28 5.28
CA ALA A 465 8.99 2.22 6.42
C ALA A 465 8.26 2.37 7.76
N VAL A 466 7.35 3.34 7.86
CA VAL A 466 6.55 3.56 9.07
C VAL A 466 5.64 2.35 9.32
N ALA A 467 4.99 1.82 8.28
CA ALA A 467 4.09 0.68 8.40
C ALA A 467 4.80 -0.60 8.89
N VAL A 468 6.01 -0.90 8.40
CA VAL A 468 6.75 -2.09 8.89
C VAL A 468 7.22 -1.93 10.34
N SER A 469 7.61 -0.71 10.74
CA SER A 469 8.02 -0.44 12.11
C SER A 469 6.86 -0.55 13.11
N ASP A 470 5.65 -0.14 12.71
CA ASP A 470 4.45 -0.29 13.54
C ASP A 470 4.09 -1.76 13.80
N ASN A 471 4.34 -2.64 12.82
CA ASN A 471 4.11 -4.07 12.97
C ASN A 471 5.10 -4.72 13.95
N LYS A 472 6.38 -4.32 13.91
CA LYS A 472 7.45 -4.89 14.75
C LYS A 472 7.29 -4.57 16.24
N GLY A 473 7.02 -3.30 16.58
CA GLY A 473 6.79 -2.90 17.97
C GLY A 473 5.60 -3.61 18.62
N ARG A 474 4.59 -4.01 17.83
CA ARG A 474 3.45 -4.81 18.32
C ARG A 474 3.82 -6.26 18.58
N GLN A 475 4.66 -6.87 17.74
CA GLN A 475 5.13 -8.25 17.96
C GLN A 475 6.02 -8.37 19.21
N GLU A 476 6.80 -7.34 19.52
CA GLU A 476 7.64 -7.29 20.73
C GLU A 476 6.79 -7.12 22.01
N MET A 477 5.81 -6.21 22.02
CA MET A 477 4.88 -6.04 23.15
C MET A 477 4.04 -7.30 23.46
N VAL A 478 3.66 -8.07 22.45
CA VAL A 478 2.94 -9.35 22.62
C VAL A 478 3.86 -10.46 23.16
N ARG A 479 5.17 -10.43 22.87
CA ARG A 479 6.15 -11.41 23.37
C ARG A 479 6.56 -11.16 24.81
N ASP A 480 6.64 -9.90 25.24
CA ASP A 480 7.11 -9.52 26.59
C ASP A 480 6.03 -9.59 27.67
N GLY A 481 4.88 -10.21 27.40
CA GLY A 481 3.83 -10.45 28.38
C GLY A 481 3.23 -9.18 29.00
N HIS A 482 3.44 -8.03 28.36
CA HIS A 482 2.81 -6.76 28.74
C HIS A 482 1.42 -6.67 28.09
N VAL A 483 0.54 -7.62 28.42
CA VAL A 483 -0.91 -7.54 28.18
C VAL A 483 -1.64 -8.12 29.36
#